data_AF-A0A7Y2GN66-F1
#
_entry.id   AF-A0A7Y2GN66-F1
#
_cell.length_a   1.000
_cell.length_b   1.000
_cell.length_c   1.000
_cell.angle_alpha   90.00
_cell.angle_beta   90.00
_cell.angle_gamma   90.00
#
_symmetry.space_group_name_H-M   'P 1'
#
loop_
_entity.id
_entity.type
_entity.pdbx_description
1 polymer ?
#
loop_
_entity_poly.entity_id
_entity_poly.type
_entity_poly.pdbx_seq_one_letter_code
_entity_poly.pdbx_strand_id
1 'polypeptide(L)' 'FKPIIDKVYALDEIAKAYEYVLAGEKTGNVVITIQE' A
#
# COMPACT_ATOMS: atom_id res chain seq x y z
N PHE A 1 3.47 -19.53 -2.68
CA PHE A 1 3.50 -18.37 -1.76
C PHE A 1 2.25 -17.55 -2.00
N LYS A 2 1.40 -17.32 -0.98
CA LYS A 2 0.24 -16.42 -1.09
C LYS A 2 0.64 -15.08 -0.45
N PRO A 3 0.80 -13.99 -1.23
CA PRO A 3 1.15 -12.70 -0.65
C PRO A 3 0.00 -12.21 0.26
N ILE A 4 0.34 -11.78 1.46
CA ILE A 4 -0.60 -11.11 2.36
C ILE A 4 -0.62 -9.64 1.92
N ILE A 5 -1.77 -9.19 1.43
CA ILE A 5 -1.99 -7.79 1.06
C ILE A 5 -2.58 -7.11 2.30
N ASP A 6 -1.89 -6.07 2.76
CA ASP A 6 -2.33 -5.29 3.92
C ASP A 6 -3.33 -4.22 3.47
N LYS A 7 -2.88 -3.37 2.54
CA LYS A 7 -3.67 -2.26 1.99
C LYS A 7 -3.43 -2.08 0.52
N VAL A 8 -4.46 -1.55 -0.14
CA VAL A 8 -4.43 -1.13 -1.53
C VAL A 8 -4.77 0.36 -1.59
N TYR A 9 -3.94 1.13 -2.28
CA TYR A 9 -4.13 2.55 -2.49
C TYR A 9 -4.18 2.84 -3.98
N ALA A 10 -5.00 3.82 -4.38
CA ALA A 10 -4.94 4.36 -5.72
C ALA A 10 -3.71 5.27 -5.89
N LEU A 11 -3.31 5.53 -7.13
CA LEU A 11 -2.10 6.30 -7.45
C LEU A 11 -2.15 7.74 -6.89
N ASP A 12 -3.33 8.35 -6.90
CA ASP A 12 -3.60 9.67 -6.30
C ASP A 12 -3.41 9.68 -4.77
N GLU A 13 -3.47 8.51 -4.13
CA GLU A 13 -3.25 8.33 -2.69
C GLU A 13 -1.82 7.90 -2.32
N ILE A 14 -0.85 8.02 -3.24
CA ILE A 14 0.53 7.56 -3.02
C ILE A 14 1.20 8.18 -1.79
N ALA A 15 0.89 9.43 -1.46
CA ALA A 15 1.39 10.09 -0.26
C ALA A 15 0.93 9.38 1.03
N LYS A 16 -0.36 8.99 1.10
CA LYS A 16 -0.92 8.24 2.23
C LYS A 16 -0.31 6.85 2.33
N ALA A 17 -0.09 6.19 1.19
CA ALA A 17 0.58 4.90 1.15
C ALA A 17 2.02 5.00 1.68
N TYR A 18 2.72 6.08 1.35
CA TYR A 18 4.07 6.34 1.86
C TYR A 18 4.08 6.58 3.38
N GLU A 19 3.20 7.44 3.89
CA GLU A 19 3.05 7.70 5.32
C GLU A 19 2.75 6.42 6.10
N TYR A 20 1.85 5.58 5.59
CA TYR A 20 1.48 4.30 6.20
C TYR A 20 2.68 3.33 6.26
N VAL A 21 3.46 3.24 5.18
CA VAL A 21 4.67 2.41 5.16
C VAL A 21 5.73 2.96 6.12
N LEU A 22 5.89 4.29 6.17
CA LEU A 22 6.85 4.98 7.02
C LEU A 22 6.54 4.79 8.51
N ALA A 23 5.26 4.73 8.90
CA ALA A 23 4.82 4.47 10.26
C ALA A 23 5.26 3.08 10.78
N GLY A 24 5.67 2.17 9.89
CA GLY A 24 6.17 0.84 10.26
C GLY A 24 5.08 -0.16 10.65
N GLU A 25 3.81 0.18 10.45
CA GLU A 25 2.65 -0.63 10.86
C GLU A 25 2.21 -1.69 9.83
N LYS A 26 2.99 -1.90 8.76
CA LYS A 26 2.61 -2.84 7.69
C LYS A 26 2.86 -4.30 8.10
N THR A 27 1.81 -5.09 8.10
CA THR A 27 1.78 -6.54 8.33
C THR A 27 1.90 -7.36 7.03
N GLY A 28 1.75 -6.69 5.89
CA GLY A 28 1.85 -7.30 4.56
C GLY A 28 2.33 -6.33 3.48
N ASN A 29 2.08 -6.70 2.23
CA ASN A 29 2.39 -5.87 1.08
C ASN A 29 1.36 -4.74 0.94
N VAL A 30 1.85 -3.53 0.73
CA VAL A 30 1.05 -2.38 0.33
C VAL A 30 1.11 -2.29 -1.18
N VAL A 31 -0.05 -2.28 -1.83
CA VAL A 31 -0.16 -2.30 -3.30
C VAL A 31 -0.69 -0.96 -3.77
N ILE A 32 -0.05 -0.39 -4.80
CA ILE A 32 -0.57 0.79 -5.50
C ILE A 32 -1.25 0.33 -6.78
N THR A 33 -2.52 0.71 -6.97
CA THR A 33 -3.26 0.45 -8.20
C THR A 33 -3.20 1.66 -9.11
N ILE A 34 -2.76 1.43 -10.34
CA ILE A 34 -2.79 2.40 -11.43
C ILE A 34 -4.00 2.00 -12.29
N GLN A 35 -5.04 2.83 -12.31
CA GLN A 35 -6.15 2.67 -13.25
C GLN A 35 -5.80 3.47 -14.52
N GLU A 36 -6.07 2.90 -15.70
CA GLU A 36 -5.95 3.58 -17.01
C GLU A 36 -7.02 4.66 -17.20
#